data_AF-A0A090Y3X1-F1
#
_entry.id   AF-A0A090Y3X1-F1
#
_cell.length_a   1.000
_cell.length_b   1.000
_cell.length_c   1.000
_cell.angle_alpha   90.00
_cell.angle_beta   90.00
_cell.angle_gamma   90.00
#
_symmetry.space_group_name_H-M   'P 1'
#
loop_
_entity.id
_entity.type
_entity.pdbx_description
1 polymer ?
#
loop_
_entity_poly.entity_id
_entity_poly.type
_entity_poly.pdbx_seq_one_letter_code
_entity_poly.pdbx_strand_id
1 'polypeptide(L)' 'MTQTSGWSEMDELLGPPLLMSMVGERIWDLHRSGQLKAFDRELTDYFARAYPDWRIVSVEYPIVYLRDQRR' A
#
# COMPACT_ATOMS: atom_id res chain seq x y z
N MET A 1 -33.49 -9.16 -12.51
CA MET A 1 -32.80 -8.33 -11.51
C MET A 1 -31.58 -9.12 -11.06
N THR A 2 -30.40 -8.73 -11.56
CA THR A 2 -29.15 -9.49 -11.42
C THR A 2 -28.62 -9.33 -10.01
N GLN A 3 -28.65 -10.41 -9.22
CA GLN A 3 -28.11 -10.42 -7.85
C GLN A 3 -26.65 -10.89 -7.95
N THR A 4 -25.73 -9.93 -7.99
CA THR A 4 -24.27 -10.15 -8.01
C THR A 4 -23.67 -9.39 -6.83
N SER A 5 -23.87 -9.88 -5.61
CA SER A 5 -23.33 -9.20 -4.41
C SER A 5 -23.01 -10.18 -3.28
N GLY A 6 -22.43 -11.35 -3.56
CA GLY A 6 -21.86 -12.20 -2.51
C GLY A 6 -20.48 -11.75 -2.01
N TRP A 7 -19.83 -10.84 -2.75
CA TRP A 7 -18.44 -10.42 -2.50
C TRP A 7 -18.32 -9.11 -1.70
N SER A 8 -19.37 -8.28 -1.65
CA SER A 8 -19.35 -7.00 -0.92
C SER A 8 -19.54 -7.16 0.58
N GLU A 9 -20.27 -8.17 1.04
CA GLU A 9 -20.56 -8.39 2.47
C GLU A 9 -19.34 -8.96 3.23
N MET A 10 -18.42 -9.65 2.52
CA MET A 10 -17.18 -10.17 3.10
C MET A 10 -16.12 -9.08 3.31
N ASP A 11 -16.11 -8.01 2.50
CA ASP A 11 -15.19 -6.87 2.64
C ASP A 11 -15.49 -6.05 3.93
N GLU A 12 -16.77 -5.97 4.34
CA GLU A 12 -17.16 -5.22 5.56
C GLU A 12 -16.67 -5.89 6.85
N LEU A 13 -16.49 -7.21 6.86
CA LEU A 13 -16.03 -7.98 8.01
C LEU A 13 -14.50 -8.00 8.16
N LEU A 14 -13.74 -7.76 7.09
CA LEU A 14 -12.28 -7.88 7.05
C LEU A 14 -11.55 -6.53 7.03
N GLY A 15 -12.30 -5.42 7.01
CA GLY A 15 -11.77 -4.08 6.81
C GLY A 15 -11.30 -3.85 5.37
N PRO A 16 -10.93 -2.61 5.01
CA PRO A 16 -10.57 -2.29 3.64
C PRO A 16 -9.41 -3.16 3.15
N PRO A 17 -9.39 -3.57 1.86
CA PRO A 17 -8.42 -4.51 1.34
C PRO A 17 -6.99 -4.01 1.56
N LEU A 18 -6.15 -4.90 2.10
CA LEU A 18 -4.73 -4.66 2.33
C LEU A 18 -3.92 -5.28 1.20
N LEU A 19 -3.22 -4.46 0.41
CA LEU A 19 -2.28 -4.91 -0.60
C LEU A 19 -0.89 -4.97 -0.01
N MET A 20 -0.22 -6.12 -0.19
CA MET A 20 1.19 -6.29 0.09
C MET A 20 1.99 -6.05 -1.19
N SER A 21 2.95 -5.15 -1.15
CA SER A 21 3.85 -4.86 -2.27
C SER A 21 5.30 -4.79 -1.81
N MET A 22 6.20 -4.73 -2.79
CA MET A 22 7.63 -4.50 -2.57
C MET A 22 8.09 -3.29 -3.39
N VAL A 23 9.25 -2.75 -3.01
CA VAL A 23 10.00 -1.73 -3.76
C VAL A 23 11.43 -2.19 -3.98
N GLY A 24 12.08 -1.63 -4.99
CA GLY A 24 13.46 -2.00 -5.32
C GLY A 24 14.47 -1.60 -4.24
N GLU A 25 15.62 -2.27 -4.25
CA GLU A 25 16.71 -2.07 -3.26
C GLU A 25 17.17 -0.61 -3.15
N ARG A 26 17.15 0.16 -4.24
CA ARG A 26 17.49 1.59 -4.24
C ARG A 26 16.67 2.38 -3.22
N ILE A 27 15.37 2.10 -3.11
CA ILE A 27 14.50 2.79 -2.15
C ILE A 27 14.87 2.32 -0.74
N TRP A 28 15.07 1.02 -0.54
CA TRP A 28 15.51 0.47 0.75
C TRP A 28 16.88 0.97 1.21
N ASP A 29 17.80 1.30 0.30
CA ASP A 29 19.09 1.89 0.65
C ASP A 29 18.95 3.24 1.36
N LEU A 30 17.92 4.03 1.06
CA LEU A 30 17.63 5.28 1.77
C LEU A 30 17.28 4.99 3.23
N HIS A 31 16.46 3.96 3.48
CA HIS A 31 16.12 3.53 4.83
C HIS A 31 17.36 3.02 5.57
N ARG A 32 18.15 2.13 4.95
CA ARG A 32 19.40 1.58 5.54
C ARG A 32 20.44 2.66 5.85
N SER A 33 20.49 3.71 5.02
CA SER A 33 21.42 4.84 5.19
C SER A 33 20.92 5.89 6.20
N GLY A 34 19.77 5.68 6.85
CA GLY A 34 19.18 6.63 7.80
C GLY A 34 18.55 7.87 7.15
N GLN A 35 18.39 7.90 5.82
CA GLN A 35 17.77 8.99 5.08
C GLN A 35 16.24 8.85 5.06
N LEU A 36 15.63 8.77 6.25
CA LEU A 36 14.20 8.42 6.41
C LEU A 36 13.26 9.38 5.66
N LYS A 37 13.55 10.69 5.65
CA LYS A 37 12.76 11.66 4.88
C LYS A 37 12.81 11.42 3.37
N ALA A 38 13.96 11.01 2.86
CA ALA A 38 14.11 10.68 1.44
C ALA A 38 13.41 9.36 1.13
N PHE A 39 13.51 8.38 2.03
CA PHE A 39 12.78 7.12 1.95
C PHE A 39 11.27 7.34 1.87
N ASP A 40 10.68 8.06 2.83
CA ASP A 40 9.23 8.31 2.87
C ASP A 40 8.73 9.00 1.60
N ARG A 41 9.49 9.99 1.11
CA ARG A 41 9.16 10.69 -0.13
C ARG A 41 9.23 9.75 -1.35
N GLU A 42 10.34 9.04 -1.54
CA GLU A 42 10.52 8.18 -2.72
C GLU A 42 9.53 7.01 -2.70
N LEU A 43 9.22 6.48 -1.52
CA LEU A 43 8.22 5.43 -1.30
C LEU A 43 6.80 5.92 -1.66
N THR A 44 6.43 7.10 -1.16
CA THR A 44 5.12 7.72 -1.47
C THR A 44 5.00 8.01 -2.97
N ASP A 45 6.02 8.62 -3.57
CA ASP A 45 6.05 8.93 -5.01
C ASP A 45 5.99 7.65 -5.85
N TYR A 46 6.62 6.57 -5.40
CA TYR A 46 6.58 5.26 -6.06
C TYR A 46 5.17 4.69 -6.11
N PHE A 47 4.48 4.64 -4.96
CA PHE A 47 3.15 4.08 -4.90
C PHE A 47 2.06 4.99 -5.49
N ALA A 48 2.21 6.31 -5.40
CA ALA A 48 1.27 7.25 -6.03
C ALA A 48 1.19 7.08 -7.56
N ARG A 49 2.28 6.63 -8.21
CA ARG A 49 2.31 6.35 -9.66
C ARG A 49 1.50 5.11 -10.06
N ALA A 50 1.51 4.07 -9.23
CA ALA A 50 0.84 2.81 -9.54
C ALA A 50 -0.54 2.68 -8.89
N TYR A 51 -0.74 3.33 -7.73
CA TYR A 51 -1.90 3.21 -6.87
C TYR A 51 -2.31 4.60 -6.32
N PRO A 52 -2.87 5.49 -7.14
CA PRO A 52 -3.17 6.87 -6.75
C PRO A 52 -4.21 6.98 -5.61
N ASP A 53 -5.14 6.02 -5.51
CA ASP A 53 -6.19 6.01 -4.48
C ASP A 53 -5.84 5.13 -3.25
N TRP A 54 -4.58 4.73 -3.12
CA TRP A 54 -4.14 3.85 -2.04
C TRP A 54 -3.19 4.60 -1.09
N ARG A 55 -3.21 4.20 0.18
CA ARG A 55 -2.38 4.79 1.23
C ARG A 55 -1.48 3.74 1.86
N ILE A 56 -0.21 4.09 2.06
CA ILE A 56 0.73 3.27 2.85
C ILE A 56 0.29 3.30 4.31
N VAL A 57 0.09 2.11 4.91
CA VAL A 57 -0.35 1.96 6.31
C VAL A 57 0.69 1.31 7.20
N SER A 58 1.60 0.51 6.64
CA SER A 58 2.75 -0.05 7.36
C SER A 58 3.88 -0.37 6.38
N VAL A 59 5.11 -0.36 6.89
CA VAL A 59 6.33 -0.65 6.14
C VAL A 59 7.21 -1.55 7.00
N GLU A 60 7.40 -2.79 6.57
CA GLU A 60 8.17 -3.82 7.27
C GLU A 60 9.03 -4.55 6.26
N TYR A 61 10.35 -4.37 6.30
CA TYR A 61 11.23 -4.93 5.27
C TYR A 61 10.97 -6.43 5.01
N PRO A 62 10.75 -6.87 3.75
CA PRO A 62 10.76 -6.08 2.50
C PRO A 62 9.37 -5.65 2.01
N ILE A 63 8.33 -5.79 2.83
CA ILE A 63 6.92 -5.58 2.52
C ILE A 63 6.46 -4.16 2.84
N VAL A 64 5.67 -3.59 1.92
CA VAL A 64 4.92 -2.36 2.12
C VAL A 64 3.43 -2.70 2.05
N TYR A 65 2.70 -2.30 3.08
CA TYR A 65 1.27 -2.54 3.18
C TYR A 65 0.51 -1.28 2.76
N LEU A 66 -0.40 -1.44 1.80
CA LEU A 66 -1.23 -0.38 1.25
C LEU A 66 -2.70 -0.67 1.53
N ARG A 67 -3.46 0.37 1.81
CA ARG A 67 -4.91 0.30 1.99
C ARG A 67 -5.61 1.15 0.94
N ASP A 68 -6.55 0.54 0.22
CA ASP A 68 -7.45 1.24 -0.70
C ASP A 68 -8.30 2.26 0.08
N GLN A 69 -8.32 3.52 -0.34
CA GLN A 69 -9.11 4.58 0.31
C GLN A 69 -10.52 4.71 -0.27
N ARG A 70 -10.88 3.92 -1.30
CA ARG A 70 -12.19 3.99 -1.98
C ARG A 70 -13.29 3.17 -1.28
N ARG A 71 -12.93 2.36 -0.28
CA ARG A 71 -13.83 1.47 0.46
C ARG A 71 -13.62 1.61 1.95
#